data_AF-A0A0E3BDS8-F1
#
_entry.id   AF-A0A0E3BDS8-F1
#
_cell.length_a   1.000
_cell.length_b   1.000
_cell.length_c   1.000
_cell.angle_alpha   90.00
_cell.angle_beta   90.00
_cell.angle_gamma   90.00
#
_symmetry.space_group_name_H-M   'P 1'
#
loop_
_entity.id
_entity.type
_entity.pdbx_description
1 polymer ?
#
loop_
_entity_poly.entity_id
_entity_poly.type
_entity_poly.pdbx_seq_one_letter_code
_entity_poly.pdbx_strand_id
1 'polypeptide(L)'
;MLELSGLAAAAASRALPQRSYDIEVPLRVEGRTRATLDRDGIRLLTWDIQDLDIIGPLPYEGIGLRQGMARWAFTHLTEDMAEAALVLRRCAVISMGKNQPLDAQRHARATGACYAQQPGRASLALRQVGSTWDFTWQSGQLCRDDQEWLAFKT
;
A
#
# COMPACT_ATOMS: atom_id res chain seq x y z
N MET A 1 -11.98 -1.85 1.90
CA MET A 1 -11.35 -3.13 1.49
C MET A 1 -12.16 -3.73 0.36
N LEU A 2 -12.15 -3.03 -0.77
CA LEU A 2 -12.58 -3.47 -2.10
C LEU A 2 -11.79 -2.62 -3.13
N GLU A 3 -10.50 -2.41 -2.85
CA GLU A 3 -9.70 -1.42 -3.60
C GLU A 3 -9.58 -1.85 -5.08
N LEU A 4 -9.31 -3.14 -5.35
CA LEU A 4 -9.14 -3.61 -6.72
C LEU A 4 -10.43 -3.63 -7.53
N SER A 5 -11.58 -4.00 -6.94
CA SER A 5 -12.87 -3.94 -7.66
C SER A 5 -13.30 -2.50 -7.94
N GLY A 6 -13.02 -1.58 -7.00
CA GLY A 6 -13.26 -0.15 -7.22
C GLY A 6 -12.41 0.41 -8.36
N LEU A 7 -11.11 0.09 -8.37
CA LEU A 7 -10.19 0.48 -9.44
C LEU A 7 -10.59 -0.13 -10.79
N ALA A 8 -11.00 -1.40 -10.81
CA ALA A 8 -11.48 -2.05 -12.03
C ALA A 8 -12.76 -1.38 -12.57
N ALA A 9 -13.70 -1.01 -11.69
CA ALA A 9 -14.90 -0.29 -12.08
C ALA A 9 -14.58 1.13 -12.60
N ALA A 10 -13.65 1.84 -11.97
CA ALA A 10 -13.20 3.15 -12.41
C ALA A 10 -12.45 3.10 -13.75
N ALA A 11 -11.64 2.07 -13.99
CA ALA A 11 -11.01 1.85 -15.28
C ALA A 11 -12.06 1.56 -16.37
N ALA A 12 -13.03 0.68 -16.08
CA ALA A 12 -14.11 0.34 -17.00
C ALA A 12 -15.02 1.55 -17.33
N SER A 13 -15.36 2.37 -16.34
CA SER A 13 -16.19 3.57 -16.54
C SER A 13 -15.51 4.61 -17.44
N ARG A 14 -14.18 4.61 -17.47
CA ARG A 14 -13.33 5.46 -18.33
C ARG A 14 -12.96 4.81 -19.65
N ALA A 15 -13.51 3.63 -19.96
CA ALA A 15 -13.17 2.83 -21.13
C ALA A 15 -11.66 2.57 -21.28
N LEU A 16 -10.94 2.45 -20.16
CA LEU A 16 -9.52 2.15 -20.16
C LEU A 16 -9.33 0.64 -20.33
N PRO A 17 -8.60 0.19 -21.37
CA PRO A 17 -8.33 -1.25 -21.55
C PRO A 17 -7.40 -1.79 -20.46
N GLN A 18 -6.58 -0.92 -19.86
CA GLN A 18 -5.63 -1.25 -18.81
C GLN A 18 -5.33 -0.01 -17.96
N ARG A 19 -4.99 -0.24 -16.69
CA ARG A 19 -4.41 0.74 -15.78
C ARG A 19 -3.38 0.03 -14.89
N SER A 20 -2.15 0.55 -14.82
CA SER A 20 -1.12 0.04 -13.90
C SER A 20 -0.71 1.09 -12.87
N TYR A 21 -0.36 0.61 -11.68
CA TYR A 21 0.21 1.41 -10.61
C TYR A 21 1.45 0.69 -10.07
N ASP A 22 2.63 1.25 -10.32
CA ASP A 22 3.89 0.78 -9.78
C ASP A 22 4.25 1.65 -8.58
N ILE A 23 4.45 1.03 -7.42
CA ILE A 23 4.54 1.75 -6.15
C ILE A 23 5.77 1.29 -5.38
N GLU A 24 6.59 2.26 -5.00
CA GLU A 24 7.75 2.01 -4.16
C GLU A 24 7.54 2.67 -2.80
N VAL A 25 7.70 1.91 -1.72
CA VAL A 25 7.77 2.43 -0.36
C VAL A 25 8.99 1.84 0.33
N PRO A 26 10.13 2.53 0.32
CA PRO A 26 11.35 2.09 0.98
C PRO A 26 11.13 1.85 2.48
N LEU A 27 12.04 1.07 3.07
CA LEU A 27 12.07 0.85 4.52
C LEU A 27 12.16 2.20 5.24
N ARG A 28 11.42 2.33 6.34
CA ARG A 28 11.47 3.57 7.14
C ARG A 28 12.73 3.60 7.99
N VAL A 29 13.45 4.70 7.93
CA VAL A 29 14.59 5.01 8.81
C VAL A 29 14.15 6.15 9.73
N GLU A 30 14.14 5.91 11.05
CA GLU A 30 13.66 6.90 12.05
C GLU A 30 12.24 7.43 11.73
N GLY A 31 11.37 6.53 11.27
CA GLY A 31 10.01 6.85 10.87
C GLY A 31 9.89 7.49 9.47
N ARG A 32 10.99 7.88 8.83
CA ARG A 32 11.00 8.57 7.53
C ARG A 32 11.05 7.62 6.35
N THR A 33 10.30 7.90 5.30
CA THR A 33 10.41 7.24 4.00
C THR A 33 9.95 8.17 2.87
N ARG A 34 10.40 7.89 1.64
CA ARG A 34 9.94 8.56 0.43
C ARG A 34 9.17 7.56 -0.43
N ALA A 35 7.85 7.69 -0.46
CA ALA A 35 6.98 6.82 -1.23
C ALA A 35 6.71 7.39 -2.62
N THR A 36 6.73 6.55 -3.66
CA THR A 36 6.47 6.97 -5.04
C THR A 36 5.38 6.13 -5.67
N LEU A 37 4.64 6.73 -6.60
CA LEU A 37 3.68 6.02 -7.45
C LEU A 37 3.87 6.48 -8.89
N ASP A 38 4.03 5.49 -9.75
CA ASP A 38 4.08 5.62 -11.19
C ASP A 38 2.78 5.03 -11.73
N ARG A 39 2.10 5.78 -12.60
CA ARG A 39 0.87 5.34 -13.25
C ARG A 39 1.16 5.12 -14.72
N ASP A 40 0.90 3.91 -15.20
CA ASP A 40 1.18 3.51 -16.57
C ASP A 40 2.63 3.84 -16.98
N GLY A 41 3.59 3.60 -16.07
CA GLY A 41 5.01 3.88 -16.25
C GLY A 41 5.44 5.34 -16.10
N ILE A 42 4.53 6.26 -15.76
CA ILE A 42 4.83 7.69 -15.59
C ILE A 42 4.73 8.06 -14.10
N ARG A 43 5.83 8.57 -13.53
CA ARG A 43 5.87 9.13 -12.17
C ARG A 43 4.76 10.18 -11.98
N LEU A 44 3.82 9.88 -11.09
CA LEU A 44 2.69 10.75 -10.80
C LEU A 44 2.76 11.37 -9.40
N LEU A 45 3.18 10.58 -8.40
CA LEU A 45 3.27 11.03 -7.01
C LEU A 45 4.63 10.70 -6.40
N THR A 46 5.09 11.59 -5.53
CA THR A 46 6.22 11.37 -4.62
C THR A 46 5.87 12.03 -3.31
N TRP A 47 5.85 11.28 -2.22
CA TRP A 47 5.57 11.78 -0.88
C TRP A 47 6.75 11.52 0.04
N ASP A 48 7.16 12.57 0.74
CA ASP A 48 7.98 12.45 1.93
C ASP A 48 7.05 12.21 3.13
N ILE A 49 7.30 11.15 3.89
CA ILE A 49 6.43 10.69 4.98
C ILE A 49 7.24 10.60 6.25
N GLN A 50 6.72 11.18 7.33
CA GLN A 50 7.19 10.96 8.71
C GLN A 50 6.12 10.14 9.44
N ASP A 51 6.47 8.91 9.82
CA ASP A 51 5.58 7.93 10.43
C ASP A 51 4.32 7.67 9.59
N LEU A 52 3.25 8.40 9.89
CA LEU A 52 1.94 8.31 9.24
C LEU A 52 1.44 9.65 8.69
N ASP A 53 2.28 10.67 8.67
CA ASP A 53 1.94 12.01 8.18
C ASP A 53 2.79 12.34 6.95
N ILE A 54 2.15 12.90 5.93
CA ILE A 54 2.84 13.38 4.74
C ILE A 54 3.46 14.74 5.08
N ILE A 55 4.78 14.84 4.98
CA ILE A 55 5.53 16.08 5.24
C ILE A 55 5.80 16.87 3.95
N GLY A 56 5.48 16.30 2.79
CA GLY A 56 5.54 17.00 1.53
C GLY A 56 5.42 16.06 0.33
N PRO A 57 5.32 16.63 -0.88
CA PRO A 57 5.18 18.05 -1.17
C PRO A 57 3.74 18.55 -0.98
N LEU A 58 3.53 19.87 -1.05
CA LEU A 58 2.20 20.44 -1.27
C LEU A 58 1.56 19.84 -2.54
N PRO A 59 0.22 19.64 -2.57
CA PRO A 59 -0.75 20.02 -1.54
C PRO A 59 -0.95 18.98 -0.42
N TYR A 60 -0.14 17.91 -0.38
CA TYR A 60 -0.34 16.78 0.53
C TYR A 60 0.26 16.96 1.92
N GLU A 61 1.08 17.99 2.11
CA GLU A 61 1.73 18.30 3.39
C GLU A 61 0.70 18.48 4.52
N GLY A 62 0.99 17.87 5.68
CA GLY A 62 0.14 17.88 6.86
C GLY A 62 -1.03 16.88 6.82
N ILE A 63 -1.17 16.10 5.75
CA ILE A 63 -2.25 15.12 5.64
C ILE A 63 -1.83 13.77 6.24
N GLY A 64 -2.61 13.31 7.23
CA GLY A 64 -2.41 12.02 7.89
C GLY A 64 -2.94 10.83 7.08
N LEU A 65 -2.14 9.77 6.98
CA LEU A 65 -2.45 8.57 6.19
C LEU A 65 -3.54 7.69 6.82
N ARG A 66 -3.79 7.76 8.12
CA ARG A 66 -4.80 6.88 8.78
C ARG A 66 -6.21 7.44 8.75
N GLN A 67 -6.38 8.72 9.05
CA GLN A 67 -7.68 9.34 9.24
C GLN A 67 -7.82 10.58 8.35
N GLY A 68 -9.02 10.83 7.84
CA GLY A 68 -9.32 12.06 7.08
C GLY A 68 -8.85 12.08 5.62
N MET A 69 -7.80 11.33 5.23
CA MET A 69 -7.24 11.43 3.88
C MET A 69 -8.24 11.16 2.74
N ALA A 70 -9.14 10.18 2.86
CA ALA A 70 -10.13 9.92 1.82
C ALA A 70 -11.07 11.11 1.61
N ARG A 71 -11.60 11.66 2.70
CA ARG A 71 -12.44 12.86 2.65
C ARG A 71 -11.68 14.05 2.07
N TRP A 72 -10.45 14.26 2.52
CA TRP A 72 -9.59 15.34 2.03
C TRP A 72 -9.35 15.20 0.52
N ALA A 73 -8.97 14.01 0.04
CA ALA A 73 -8.71 13.74 -1.37
C ALA A 73 -9.94 14.05 -2.24
N PHE A 74 -11.13 13.56 -1.85
CA PHE A 74 -12.36 13.84 -2.60
C PHE A 74 -12.80 15.31 -2.57
N THR A 75 -12.33 16.09 -1.59
CA THR A 75 -12.68 17.51 -1.46
C THR A 75 -11.73 18.42 -2.24
N HIS A 76 -10.45 18.04 -2.36
CA HIS A 76 -9.40 18.94 -2.84
C HIS A 76 -8.73 18.50 -4.15
N LEU A 77 -8.92 17.25 -4.57
CA LEU A 77 -8.29 16.69 -5.76
C LEU A 77 -9.34 16.38 -6.84
N THR A 78 -8.88 16.33 -8.08
CA THR A 78 -9.67 15.70 -9.14
C THR A 78 -9.87 14.22 -8.83
N GLU A 79 -10.92 13.61 -9.38
CA GLU A 79 -11.20 12.18 -9.18
C GLU A 79 -9.99 11.30 -9.53
N ASP A 80 -9.31 11.64 -10.63
CA ASP A 80 -8.11 10.97 -11.11
C ASP A 80 -6.93 11.04 -10.12
N MET A 81 -6.70 12.22 -9.51
CA MET A 81 -5.64 12.40 -8.51
C MET A 81 -6.03 11.83 -7.14
N ALA A 82 -7.32 11.86 -6.79
CA ALA A 82 -7.83 11.24 -5.57
C ALA A 82 -7.63 9.71 -5.61
N GLU A 83 -7.90 9.07 -6.75
CA GLU A 83 -7.62 7.65 -6.96
C GLU A 83 -6.14 7.33 -6.71
N ALA A 84 -5.23 8.01 -7.43
CA ALA A 84 -3.79 7.80 -7.28
C ALA A 84 -3.30 8.04 -5.83
N ALA A 85 -3.76 9.12 -5.18
CA ALA A 85 -3.41 9.41 -3.80
C ALA A 85 -3.89 8.30 -2.84
N LEU A 86 -5.10 7.78 -3.02
CA LEU A 86 -5.63 6.71 -2.17
C LEU A 86 -4.90 5.39 -2.37
N VAL A 87 -4.47 5.10 -3.60
CA VAL A 87 -3.63 3.95 -3.93
C VAL A 87 -2.26 4.06 -3.23
N LEU A 88 -1.54 5.18 -3.38
CA LEU A 88 -0.24 5.38 -2.71
C LEU A 88 -0.38 5.33 -1.18
N ARG A 89 -1.41 5.97 -0.63
CA ARG A 89 -1.75 5.93 0.80
C ARG A 89 -1.89 4.49 1.30
N ARG A 90 -2.60 3.63 0.56
CA ARG A 90 -2.81 2.23 0.97
C ARG A 90 -1.49 1.49 1.11
N CYS A 91 -0.60 1.62 0.12
CA CYS A 91 0.73 1.00 0.14
C CYS A 91 1.62 1.58 1.24
N ALA A 92 1.59 2.90 1.44
CA ALA A 92 2.31 3.56 2.53
C ALA A 92 1.88 3.05 3.91
N VAL A 93 0.58 2.80 4.13
CA VAL A 93 0.09 2.23 5.40
C VAL A 93 0.45 0.75 5.54
N ILE A 94 0.35 -0.06 4.49
CA ILE A 94 0.73 -1.48 4.52
C ILE A 94 2.22 -1.65 4.84
N SER A 95 3.08 -0.81 4.27
CA SER A 95 4.52 -0.87 4.46
C SER A 95 4.98 -0.69 5.91
N MET A 96 4.13 -0.18 6.82
CA MET A 96 4.39 -0.17 8.26
C MET A 96 4.64 -1.56 8.85
N GLY A 97 4.17 -2.61 8.17
CA GLY A 97 4.43 -3.99 8.55
C GLY A 97 5.90 -4.42 8.40
N LYS A 98 6.69 -3.75 7.55
CA LYS A 98 8.09 -4.14 7.25
C LYS A 98 9.01 -4.10 8.47
N ASN A 99 8.69 -3.28 9.47
CA ASN A 99 9.49 -3.12 10.70
C ASN A 99 9.02 -4.03 11.86
N GLN A 100 8.06 -4.93 11.63
CA GLN A 100 7.50 -5.76 12.69
C GLN A 100 8.25 -7.10 12.78
N PRO A 101 8.70 -7.54 13.97
CA PRO A 101 9.33 -8.84 14.17
C PRO A 101 8.26 -9.95 14.18
N LEU A 102 7.69 -10.25 13.01
CA LEU A 102 6.52 -11.13 12.87
C LEU A 102 6.76 -12.54 13.40
N ASP A 103 7.99 -13.05 13.34
CA ASP A 103 8.36 -14.38 13.84
C ASP A 103 8.35 -14.47 15.37
N ALA A 104 8.55 -13.35 16.07
CA ALA A 104 8.38 -13.28 17.52
C ALA A 104 6.89 -13.30 17.93
N GLN A 105 5.98 -13.03 16.99
CA GLN A 105 4.56 -12.95 17.25
C GLN A 105 3.87 -14.30 16.98
N ARG A 106 3.77 -15.15 18.01
CA ARG A 106 3.15 -16.49 17.91
C ARG A 106 1.71 -16.47 17.39
N HIS A 107 0.91 -15.51 17.86
CA HIS A 107 -0.52 -15.40 17.58
C HIS A 107 -0.90 -14.06 16.96
N ALA A 108 -1.98 -14.01 16.19
CA ALA A 108 -2.47 -12.73 15.68
C ALA A 108 -2.96 -11.84 16.84
N ARG A 109 -2.85 -10.51 16.69
CA ARG A 109 -3.47 -9.56 17.63
C ARG A 109 -4.97 -9.48 17.38
N ALA A 110 -5.78 -9.46 18.43
CA ALA A 110 -7.24 -9.38 18.35
C ALA A 110 -7.74 -7.96 18.02
N THR A 111 -7.42 -7.45 16.83
CA THR A 111 -7.82 -6.09 16.40
C THR A 111 -9.16 -6.07 15.66
N GLY A 112 -9.66 -7.23 15.22
CA GLY A 112 -10.83 -7.33 14.34
C GLY A 112 -10.60 -6.84 12.90
N ALA A 113 -9.38 -6.41 12.55
CA ALA A 113 -9.12 -5.75 11.26
C ALA A 113 -9.08 -6.72 10.07
N CYS A 114 -8.88 -8.01 10.30
CA CYS A 114 -8.98 -9.05 9.28
C CYS A 114 -9.50 -10.37 9.87
N TYR A 115 -9.71 -11.37 9.02
CA TYR A 115 -10.23 -12.68 9.39
C TYR A 115 -9.43 -13.37 10.51
N ALA A 116 -8.10 -13.35 10.41
CA ALA A 116 -7.21 -13.96 11.41
C ALA A 116 -7.17 -13.17 12.74
N GLN A 117 -7.55 -11.90 12.72
CA GLN A 117 -7.51 -10.99 13.88
C GLN A 117 -8.86 -10.86 14.60
N GLN A 118 -9.87 -11.66 14.23
CA GLN A 118 -11.16 -11.66 14.92
C GLN A 118 -11.01 -12.14 16.38
N PRO A 119 -11.78 -11.61 17.36
CA PRO A 119 -11.62 -11.93 18.78
C PRO A 119 -11.58 -13.43 19.11
N GLY A 120 -12.40 -14.26 18.44
CA GLY A 120 -12.43 -15.71 18.64
C GLY A 120 -11.39 -16.51 17.83
N ARG A 121 -10.55 -15.84 17.05
CA ARG A 121 -9.57 -16.48 16.14
C ARG A 121 -8.14 -16.05 16.35
N ALA A 122 -7.93 -14.85 16.87
CA ALA A 122 -6.61 -14.25 17.01
C ALA A 122 -5.64 -15.16 17.77
N SER A 123 -6.12 -15.81 18.83
CA SER A 123 -5.37 -16.80 19.63
C SER A 123 -5.17 -18.16 18.94
N LEU A 124 -5.94 -18.48 17.90
CA LEU A 124 -5.84 -19.73 17.13
C LEU A 124 -4.98 -19.56 15.87
N ALA A 125 -4.87 -18.34 15.35
CA ALA A 125 -3.99 -18.02 14.23
C ALA A 125 -2.54 -18.22 14.66
N LEU A 126 -1.81 -19.10 13.95
CA LEU A 126 -0.41 -19.40 14.20
C LEU A 126 0.47 -18.71 13.17
N ARG A 127 1.60 -18.17 13.63
CA ARG A 127 2.65 -17.67 12.75
C ARG A 127 3.38 -18.83 12.08
N GLN A 128 3.47 -18.78 10.76
CA GLN A 128 4.43 -19.57 10.02
C GLN A 128 5.82 -18.91 10.15
N VAL A 129 6.62 -19.40 11.08
CA VAL A 129 7.98 -18.88 11.34
C VAL A 129 8.87 -19.09 10.12
N GLY A 130 9.73 -18.12 9.80
CA GLY A 130 10.61 -18.18 8.64
C GLY A 130 9.91 -17.90 7.31
N SER A 131 8.63 -17.50 7.32
CA SER A 131 7.89 -17.20 6.09
C SER A 131 8.04 -15.74 5.61
N THR A 132 8.85 -14.91 6.29
CA THR A 132 9.10 -13.54 5.86
C THR A 132 10.06 -13.55 4.67
N TRP A 133 9.67 -12.92 3.58
CA TRP A 133 10.53 -12.74 2.43
C TRP A 133 11.31 -11.43 2.58
N ASP A 134 12.63 -11.50 2.40
CA ASP A 134 13.53 -10.35 2.49
C ASP A 134 14.23 -10.12 1.14
N PHE A 135 13.92 -8.97 0.54
CA PHE A 135 14.46 -8.53 -0.75
C PHE A 135 15.38 -7.31 -0.59
N THR A 136 15.88 -7.02 0.60
CA THR A 136 16.69 -5.83 0.89
C THR A 136 17.84 -5.64 -0.11
N TRP A 137 18.50 -6.72 -0.52
CA TRP A 137 19.63 -6.72 -1.45
C TRP A 137 19.26 -7.11 -2.89
N GLN A 138 17.98 -7.40 -3.13
CA GLN A 138 17.49 -8.01 -4.36
C GLN A 138 16.11 -7.46 -4.71
N SER A 139 15.89 -6.14 -4.60
CA SER A 139 14.58 -5.52 -4.75
C SER A 139 13.89 -5.86 -6.08
N GLY A 140 14.65 -5.99 -7.17
CA GLY A 140 14.16 -6.43 -8.47
C GLY A 140 13.61 -7.86 -8.53
N GLN A 141 13.78 -8.67 -7.47
CA GLN A 141 13.16 -10.00 -7.37
C GLN A 141 11.75 -9.96 -6.80
N LEU A 142 11.39 -8.90 -6.05
CA LEU A 142 10.09 -8.83 -5.37
C LEU A 142 8.91 -8.94 -6.34
N CYS A 143 9.04 -8.30 -7.52
CA CYS A 143 7.99 -8.24 -8.56
C CYS A 143 8.45 -8.87 -9.88
N ARG A 144 9.50 -9.71 -9.86
CA ARG A 144 10.11 -10.26 -11.09
C ARG A 144 9.08 -11.01 -11.94
N ASP A 145 8.30 -11.85 -11.29
CA ASP A 145 7.39 -12.78 -11.98
C ASP A 145 5.98 -12.19 -12.13
N ASP A 146 5.72 -11.02 -11.53
CA ASP A 146 4.40 -10.38 -11.50
C ASP A 146 3.91 -10.03 -12.91
N GLN A 147 4.81 -9.57 -13.79
CA GLN A 147 4.43 -9.18 -15.16
C GLN A 147 4.02 -10.38 -16.02
N GLU A 148 4.67 -11.54 -15.85
CA GLU A 148 4.29 -12.76 -16.55
C GLU A 148 2.94 -13.28 -16.05
N TRP A 149 2.75 -13.27 -14.73
CA TRP A 149 1.50 -13.63 -14.08
C TRP A 149 0.33 -12.73 -14.51
N LEU A 150 0.53 -11.41 -14.52
CA LEU A 150 -0.47 -10.42 -14.95
C LEU A 150 -0.78 -10.50 -16.45
N ALA A 151 0.19 -10.91 -17.27
CA ALA A 151 -0.01 -11.15 -18.69
C ALA A 151 -0.76 -12.47 -18.97
N PHE A 152 -1.10 -13.24 -17.93
CA PHE A 152 -1.67 -14.59 -18.04
C PHE A 152 -0.85 -15.51 -18.96
N LYS A 153 0.47 -15.28 -19.05
CA LYS A 153 1.37 -16.14 -19.79
C LYS A 153 1.65 -17.38 -18.93
N THR A 154 1.40 -18.56 -19.51
CA THR A 154 1.61 -19.86 -18.85
C THR A 154 2.96 -20.43 -19.22
#